data_AF-A0A672NPS5-F1
#
_entry.id   AF-A0A672NPS5-F1
#
_cell.length_a   1.000
_cell.length_b   1.000
_cell.length_c   1.000
_cell.angle_alpha   90.00
_cell.angle_beta   90.00
_cell.angle_gamma   90.00
#
_symmetry.space_group_name_H-M   'P 1'
#
loop_
_entity.id
_entity.type
_entity.pdbx_description
1 polymer ?
#
loop_
_entity_poly.entity_id
_entity_poly.type
_entity_poly.pdbx_seq_one_letter_code
_entity_poly.pdbx_strand_id
1 'polypeptide(L)' 'LFFLIVVVGVDIINGKKASKNSLQYMVSVQNNKAHECGGFLISPQYVLTAAHCAR' A
#
# COMPACT_ATOMS: atom_id res chain seq x y z
N LEU A 1 -5.18 18.27 25.36
CA LEU A 1 -5.37 16.81 25.31
C LEU A 1 -5.89 16.44 23.92
N PHE A 2 -5.08 15.68 23.16
CA PHE A 2 -5.42 14.91 21.95
C PHE A 2 -6.11 15.63 20.77
N PHE A 3 -5.38 16.53 20.11
CA PHE A 3 -5.46 16.58 18.64
C PHE A 3 -4.11 16.11 18.10
N LEU A 4 -3.90 14.79 18.13
CA LEU A 4 -2.96 14.13 17.23
C LEU A 4 -3.58 14.33 15.85
N ILE A 5 -3.22 15.41 15.14
CA ILE A 5 -3.56 15.54 13.72
C ILE A 5 -2.73 14.46 13.01
N VAL A 6 -3.27 13.24 12.98
CA VAL A 6 -2.85 12.23 12.03
C VAL A 6 -3.38 12.73 10.71
N VAL A 7 -2.52 13.31 9.87
CA VAL A 7 -2.81 13.40 8.45
C VAL A 7 -2.85 11.96 7.95
N VAL A 8 -4.03 11.32 7.97
CA VAL A 8 -4.22 9.99 7.40
C VAL A 8 -4.21 10.17 5.88
N GLY A 9 -3.01 10.13 5.31
CA GLY A 9 -2.84 10.02 3.87
C GLY A 9 -3.41 8.70 3.36
N VAL A 10 -4.16 8.81 2.26
CA VAL A 10 -4.62 7.78 1.31
C VAL A 10 -5.52 6.67 1.84
N ASP A 11 -6.74 7.03 2.23
CA ASP A 11 -7.84 6.07 2.23
C ASP A 11 -8.33 5.80 0.80
N ILE A 12 -8.87 4.60 0.56
CA ILE A 12 -9.59 4.31 -0.69
C ILE A 12 -10.96 4.97 -0.55
N ILE A 13 -11.28 5.92 -1.43
CA ILE A 13 -12.55 6.66 -1.35
C ILE A 13 -13.74 5.71 -1.43
N ASN A 14 -14.62 5.74 -0.43
CA ASN A 14 -15.72 4.78 -0.23
C ASN A 14 -15.27 3.31 -0.21
N GLY A 15 -14.01 3.08 0.18
CA GLY A 15 -13.39 1.77 0.26
C GLY A 15 -14.06 0.87 1.29
N LYS A 16 -13.97 -0.43 1.03
CA LYS A 16 -14.33 -1.48 2.00
C LYS A 16 -13.12 -2.39 2.17
N LYS A 17 -12.95 -2.90 3.39
CA LYS A 17 -11.89 -3.87 3.66
C LYS A 17 -12.06 -5.08 2.73
N ALA A 18 -11.02 -5.41 1.98
CA ALA A 18 -11.01 -6.60 1.15
C ALA A 18 -11.21 -7.87 2.01
N SER A 19 -11.89 -8.87 1.47
CA SER A 19 -12.01 -10.16 2.15
C SER A 19 -10.61 -10.76 2.35
N LYS A 20 -10.42 -11.45 3.47
CA LYS A 20 -9.12 -12.00 3.84
C LYS A 20 -8.57 -12.87 2.70
N ASN A 21 -7.30 -12.62 2.31
CA ASN A 21 -6.58 -13.35 1.27
C ASN A 21 -7.24 -13.34 -0.14
N SER A 22 -8.10 -12.37 -0.45
CA SER A 22 -8.69 -12.25 -1.81
C SER A 22 -7.78 -11.53 -2.82
N LEU A 23 -6.82 -10.74 -2.34
CA LEU A 23 -5.90 -9.95 -3.15
C LEU A 23 -4.45 -10.33 -2.83
N GLN A 24 -4.11 -11.63 -2.93
CA GLN A 24 -2.78 -12.14 -2.55
C GLN A 24 -1.63 -11.60 -3.42
N TYR A 25 -1.96 -11.06 -4.58
CA TYR A 25 -1.01 -10.37 -5.44
C TYR A 25 -0.68 -8.95 -4.96
N MET A 26 -1.45 -8.37 -4.02
CA MET A 26 -1.25 -7.00 -3.56
C MET A 26 0.00 -6.90 -2.68
N VAL A 27 0.88 -5.95 -2.99
CA VAL A 27 2.14 -5.72 -2.28
C VAL A 27 2.16 -4.32 -1.66
N SER A 28 2.66 -4.26 -0.42
CA SER A 28 3.05 -3.00 0.23
C SER A 28 4.50 -2.70 -0.11
N VAL A 29 4.72 -1.72 -1.00
CA VAL A 29 6.06 -1.19 -1.29
C VAL A 29 6.45 -0.27 -0.14
N GLN A 30 7.54 -0.58 0.53
CA GLN A 30 7.94 0.06 1.78
C GLN A 30 9.27 0.78 1.67
N ASN A 31 9.38 1.88 2.40
CA ASN A 31 10.61 2.64 2.62
C ASN A 31 10.76 2.95 4.11
N ASN A 32 11.97 2.80 4.66
CA ASN A 32 12.21 2.92 6.11
C ASN A 32 11.21 2.13 6.98
N LYS A 33 10.79 0.94 6.50
CA LYS A 33 9.78 0.06 7.15
C LYS A 33 8.36 0.65 7.27
N ALA A 34 8.06 1.68 6.49
CA ALA A 34 6.73 2.27 6.38
C ALA A 34 6.15 2.04 4.98
N HIS A 35 4.83 1.85 4.89
CA HIS A 35 4.13 1.77 3.61
C HIS A 35 4.28 3.09 2.85
N GLU A 36 4.69 3.01 1.58
CA GLU A 36 4.84 4.17 0.72
C GLU A 36 3.94 4.09 -0.51
N CYS A 37 3.91 2.93 -1.17
CA CYS A 37 3.14 2.72 -2.40
C CYS A 37 2.51 1.31 -2.44
N GLY A 38 1.54 1.15 -3.34
CA GLY A 38 1.04 -0.15 -3.77
C GLY A 38 1.89 -0.79 -4.87
N GLY A 39 1.72 -2.10 -5.05
CA GLY A 39 2.28 -2.86 -6.16
C GLY A 39 1.60 -4.22 -6.33
N PHE A 40 2.00 -4.95 -7.36
CA PHE A 40 1.43 -6.25 -7.73
C PHE A 40 2.54 -7.29 -7.91
N LEU A 41 2.46 -8.43 -7.23
CA LEU A 41 3.32 -9.59 -7.50
C LEU A 41 2.91 -10.22 -8.84
N ILE A 42 3.72 -10.02 -9.88
CA ILE A 42 3.45 -10.50 -11.25
C ILE A 42 4.15 -11.82 -11.58
N SER A 43 5.11 -12.22 -10.74
CA SER A 43 5.82 -13.50 -10.82
C SER A 43 6.49 -13.78 -9.46
N PRO A 44 7.08 -14.96 -9.23
CA PRO A 44 7.69 -15.30 -7.94
C PRO A 44 8.78 -14.33 -7.44
N GLN A 45 9.40 -13.54 -8.33
CA GLN A 45 10.51 -12.65 -7.99
C GLN A 45 10.32 -11.19 -8.42
N TYR A 46 9.22 -10.87 -9.11
CA TYR A 46 9.02 -9.52 -9.66
C TYR A 46 7.70 -8.89 -9.17
N VAL A 47 7.82 -7.64 -8.70
CA VAL A 47 6.70 -6.77 -8.33
C VAL A 47 6.61 -5.63 -9.35
N LEU A 48 5.41 -5.41 -9.88
CA LEU A 48 5.08 -4.26 -10.70
C LEU A 48 4.56 -3.11 -9.80
N THR A 49 5.09 -1.91 -9.98
CA THR A 49 4.64 -0.69 -9.28
C THR A 49 4.80 0.53 -10.19
N ALA A 50 4.35 1.70 -9.75
CA ALA A 50 4.55 2.95 -10.47
C ALA A 50 6.02 3.39 -10.41
N ALA A 51 6.55 3.92 -11.51
CA ALA A 51 7.97 4.30 -11.59
C ALA A 51 8.40 5.31 -10.51
N HIS A 52 7.53 6.26 -10.16
CA HIS A 52 7.83 7.28 -9.13
C HIS A 52 7.87 6.72 -7.69
N CYS A 53 7.44 5.47 -7.48
CA CYS A 53 7.57 4.78 -6.20
C CYS A 53 8.96 4.16 -6.01
N ALA A 54 9.77 4.07 -7.07
CA ALA A 54 11.20 3.80 -6.96
C ALA A 54 11.87 5.13 -6.58
N ARG A 55 12.23 5.29 -5.30
CA ARG A 55 13.05 6.41 -4.85
C ARG A 55 14.53 6.15 -5.11
#